data_AF-A0A242CWN9-F1
#
_entry.id   AF-A0A242CWN9-F1
#
_cell.length_a   1.000
_cell.length_b   1.000
_cell.length_c   1.000
_cell.angle_alpha   90.00
_cell.angle_beta   90.00
_cell.angle_gamma   90.00
#
_symmetry.space_group_name_H-M   'P 1'
#
loop_
_entity.id
_entity.type
_entity.pdbx_description
1 polymer ?
#
loop_
_entity_poly.entity_id
_entity_poly.type
_entity_poly.pdbx_seq_one_letter_code
_entity_poly.pdbx_strand_id
1 'polypeptide(L)'
;MQKFDELLANFASEQKIRIGVVCANDEVTIQSVFNEKVREYLEPILIGDETRINEILTKHHFSARIVSADTEEKCAAVGVEMVRKNEIDFLMKGHIQTRTFLKAVVDREKGIATSGLLSHVALNEIPAYHKLLLTTDGGMVTAPSKVDKKILIKHGIEVMNKIGVKKPKVGLLAAAEKVNPKISSSVEAEEIMLEMQEEAPDSCYIDGPISLDLSLSKEVAAIKHYESPVAGDADIVVGPDITTMNVLGKSLTILAGAKMAGLIMGASVPIVMVSRGSTEEEKAYSILVAMYCSKR
;
A
#
# COMPACT_ATOMS: atom_id res chain seq x y z
N MET A 1 10.14 -17.15 4.37
CA MET A 1 9.82 -16.89 2.96
C MET A 1 8.62 -15.98 3.03
N GLN A 2 8.78 -14.66 3.04
CA GLN A 2 7.70 -13.82 3.55
C GLN A 2 6.41 -14.03 2.73
N LYS A 3 5.37 -14.47 3.44
CA LYS A 3 3.96 -14.65 3.06
C LYS A 3 3.14 -13.93 4.13
N PHE A 4 1.86 -13.64 3.88
CA PHE A 4 1.07 -12.87 4.84
C PHE A 4 0.91 -13.57 6.20
N ASP A 5 0.77 -14.89 6.21
CA ASP A 5 0.67 -15.64 7.47
C ASP A 5 2.00 -15.62 8.26
N GLU A 6 3.15 -15.58 7.57
CA GLU A 6 4.44 -15.34 8.25
C GLU A 6 4.51 -13.91 8.82
N LEU A 7 3.99 -12.91 8.10
CA LEU A 7 3.93 -11.54 8.62
C LEU A 7 3.02 -11.43 9.85
N LEU A 8 1.87 -12.10 9.84
CA LEU A 8 0.99 -12.17 11.02
C LEU A 8 1.71 -12.80 12.21
N ALA A 9 2.32 -13.98 12.01
CA ALA A 9 2.99 -14.72 13.08
C ALA A 9 4.20 -13.96 13.67
N ASN A 10 4.89 -13.17 12.85
CA ASN A 10 6.05 -12.38 13.27
C ASN A 10 5.68 -10.97 13.77
N PHE A 11 4.40 -10.58 13.70
CA PHE A 11 3.98 -9.27 14.17
C PHE A 11 3.86 -9.27 15.69
N ALA A 12 4.62 -8.38 16.34
CA ALA A 12 4.53 -8.17 17.78
C ALA A 12 4.57 -6.68 18.09
N SER A 13 3.72 -6.21 19.01
CA SER A 13 3.69 -4.82 19.49
C SER A 13 3.46 -4.80 20.99
N GLU A 14 4.24 -4.00 21.73
CA GLU A 14 4.05 -3.85 23.19
C GLU A 14 2.79 -3.03 23.52
N GLN A 15 2.43 -2.12 22.63
CA GLN A 15 1.26 -1.26 22.76
C GLN A 15 0.27 -1.54 21.63
N LYS A 16 -1.02 -1.36 21.93
CA LYS A 16 -2.06 -1.35 20.91
C LYS A 16 -1.86 -0.15 19.98
N ILE A 17 -2.11 -0.37 18.70
CA ILE A 17 -1.94 0.62 17.65
C ILE A 17 -3.30 1.23 17.34
N ARG A 18 -3.37 2.56 17.33
CA ARG A 18 -4.61 3.31 17.22
C ARG A 18 -4.98 3.46 15.75
N ILE A 19 -6.06 2.78 15.36
CA ILE A 19 -6.59 2.86 14.00
C ILE A 19 -7.81 3.79 13.96
N GLY A 20 -7.74 4.83 13.14
CA GLY A 20 -8.84 5.75 12.90
C GLY A 20 -9.70 5.32 11.72
N VAL A 21 -10.91 4.84 11.98
CA VAL A 21 -11.86 4.49 10.91
C VAL A 21 -12.74 5.70 10.60
N VAL A 22 -12.51 6.30 9.43
CA VAL A 22 -13.20 7.53 9.02
C VAL A 22 -14.53 7.22 8.35
N CYS A 23 -15.61 7.81 8.85
CA CYS A 23 -16.99 7.53 8.43
C CYS A 23 -17.34 6.06 8.65
N ALA A 24 -17.20 5.59 9.89
CA ALA A 24 -17.45 4.21 10.32
C ALA A 24 -18.95 3.87 10.40
N ASN A 25 -19.72 4.15 9.35
CA ASN A 25 -21.19 4.06 9.38
C ASN A 25 -21.74 2.72 8.88
N ASP A 26 -20.88 1.76 8.53
CA ASP A 26 -21.27 0.45 8.01
C ASP A 26 -20.63 -0.72 8.77
N GLU A 27 -21.38 -1.81 8.85
CA GLU A 27 -21.05 -3.00 9.64
C GLU A 27 -19.79 -3.69 9.15
N VAL A 28 -19.61 -3.76 7.83
CA VAL A 28 -18.48 -4.45 7.19
C VAL A 28 -17.15 -3.74 7.49
N THR A 29 -17.14 -2.41 7.47
CA THR A 29 -15.97 -1.62 7.85
C THR A 29 -15.65 -1.79 9.33
N ILE A 30 -16.65 -1.67 10.22
CA ILE A 30 -16.42 -1.85 11.66
C ILE A 30 -15.90 -3.25 11.97
N GLN A 31 -16.49 -4.31 11.42
CA GLN A 31 -16.03 -5.68 11.68
C GLN A 31 -14.57 -5.91 11.29
N SER A 32 -14.09 -5.24 10.24
CA SER A 32 -12.71 -5.45 9.75
C SER A 32 -11.64 -5.10 10.79
N VAL A 33 -11.87 -4.10 11.65
CA VAL A 33 -10.94 -3.72 12.73
C VAL A 33 -11.07 -4.59 13.98
N PHE A 34 -12.08 -5.46 14.01
CA PHE A 34 -12.29 -6.50 15.02
C PHE A 34 -12.01 -7.92 14.49
N ASN A 35 -11.41 -8.05 13.29
CA ASN A 35 -11.02 -9.33 12.75
C ASN A 35 -9.98 -10.03 13.66
N GLU A 36 -10.14 -11.33 13.86
CA GLU A 36 -9.32 -12.12 14.79
C GLU A 36 -7.81 -12.07 14.51
N LYS A 37 -7.40 -11.86 13.25
CA LYS A 37 -5.99 -11.79 12.85
C LYS A 37 -5.28 -10.53 13.35
N VAL A 38 -6.01 -9.45 13.60
CA VAL A 38 -5.41 -8.12 13.89
C VAL A 38 -5.96 -7.45 15.16
N ARG A 39 -7.17 -7.80 15.62
CA ARG A 39 -7.88 -7.10 16.70
C ARG A 39 -7.12 -7.02 18.03
N GLU A 40 -6.26 -7.98 18.31
CA GLU A 40 -5.49 -7.99 19.56
C GLU A 40 -4.47 -6.84 19.62
N TYR A 41 -3.97 -6.42 18.45
CA TYR A 41 -2.99 -5.34 18.31
C TYR A 41 -3.63 -3.96 18.12
N LEU A 42 -4.96 -3.88 17.97
CA LEU A 42 -5.63 -2.64 17.61
C LEU A 42 -6.34 -2.00 18.80
N GLU A 43 -6.35 -0.67 18.78
CA GLU A 43 -7.25 0.20 19.51
C GLU A 43 -8.09 1.00 18.49
N PRO A 44 -9.30 0.51 18.15
CA PRO A 44 -10.12 1.20 17.16
C PRO A 44 -10.72 2.50 17.67
N ILE A 45 -10.62 3.55 16.85
CA ILE A 45 -11.28 4.83 17.01
C ILE A 45 -12.24 5.02 15.83
N LEU A 46 -13.54 4.95 16.10
CA LEU A 46 -14.59 5.00 15.08
C LEU A 46 -15.14 6.42 14.97
N ILE A 47 -14.98 7.04 13.80
CA ILE A 47 -15.39 8.42 13.54
C ILE A 47 -16.63 8.39 12.64
N GLY A 48 -17.76 8.95 13.08
CA GLY A 48 -18.99 8.93 12.30
C GLY A 48 -20.26 9.15 13.12
N ASP A 49 -21.38 8.62 12.62
CA ASP A 49 -22.67 8.72 13.29
C ASP A 49 -22.67 7.87 14.56
N GLU A 50 -22.70 8.53 15.71
CA GLU A 50 -22.60 7.87 17.02
C GLU A 50 -23.74 6.88 17.27
N THR A 51 -24.95 7.18 16.83
CA THR A 51 -26.10 6.27 17.00
C THR A 51 -25.86 5.00 16.20
N ARG A 52 -25.47 5.15 14.92
CA ARG A 52 -25.23 4.03 14.02
C ARG A 52 -24.06 3.17 14.46
N ILE A 53 -22.97 3.78 14.91
CA ILE A 53 -21.80 3.06 15.42
C ILE A 53 -22.18 2.25 16.66
N ASN A 54 -22.90 2.86 17.61
CA ASN A 54 -23.33 2.17 18.83
C ASN A 54 -24.25 0.97 18.56
N GLU A 55 -25.17 1.08 17.60
CA GLU A 55 -26.01 -0.05 17.15
C GLU A 55 -25.16 -1.24 16.70
N ILE A 56 -24.15 -0.98 15.87
CA ILE A 56 -23.26 -2.03 15.32
C ILE A 56 -22.38 -2.63 16.42
N LEU A 57 -21.79 -1.79 17.27
CA LEU A 57 -20.96 -2.27 18.39
C LEU A 57 -21.78 -3.14 19.36
N THR A 58 -23.00 -2.74 19.69
CA THR A 58 -23.90 -3.51 20.56
C THR A 58 -24.28 -4.85 19.94
N LYS A 59 -24.64 -4.86 18.65
CA LYS A 59 -25.02 -6.07 17.91
C LYS A 59 -23.92 -7.14 17.93
N HIS A 60 -22.65 -6.73 17.87
CA HIS A 60 -21.49 -7.64 17.81
C HIS A 60 -20.75 -7.80 19.13
N HIS A 61 -21.21 -7.14 20.20
CA HIS A 61 -20.52 -7.11 21.50
C HIS A 61 -19.07 -6.59 21.40
N PHE A 62 -18.86 -5.56 20.58
CA PHE A 62 -17.59 -4.88 20.40
C PHE A 62 -17.51 -3.61 21.27
N SER A 63 -16.29 -3.15 21.53
CA SER A 63 -16.03 -1.91 22.24
C SER A 63 -14.93 -1.12 21.53
N ALA A 64 -15.16 0.17 21.30
CA ALA A 64 -14.23 1.09 20.67
C ALA A 64 -14.50 2.53 21.14
N ARG A 65 -13.50 3.42 21.00
CA ARG A 65 -13.70 4.86 21.18
C ARG A 65 -14.52 5.39 20.00
N ILE A 66 -15.58 6.13 20.28
CA ILE A 66 -16.41 6.78 19.26
C ILE A 66 -16.09 8.28 19.25
N VAL A 67 -15.97 8.85 18.05
CA VAL A 67 -15.88 10.30 17.84
C VAL A 67 -17.01 10.71 16.90
N SER A 68 -18.00 11.41 17.44
CA SER A 68 -19.20 11.79 16.70
C SER A 68 -18.89 12.83 15.62
N ALA A 69 -19.34 12.57 14.39
CA ALA A 69 -19.28 13.48 13.26
C ALA A 69 -20.45 13.21 12.30
N ASP A 70 -21.12 14.28 11.86
CA ASP A 70 -22.44 14.23 11.21
C ASP A 70 -22.40 14.30 9.66
N THR A 71 -21.25 14.61 9.05
CA THR A 71 -21.08 14.59 7.59
C THR A 71 -19.78 13.90 7.17
N GLU A 72 -19.70 13.45 5.91
CA GLU A 72 -18.47 12.87 5.33
C GLU A 72 -17.27 13.82 5.47
N GLU A 73 -17.45 15.10 5.19
CA GLU A 73 -16.40 16.12 5.29
C GLU A 73 -15.92 16.29 6.73
N LYS A 74 -16.85 16.32 7.71
CA LYS A 74 -16.47 16.43 9.12
C LYS A 74 -15.76 15.17 9.60
N CYS A 75 -16.22 13.98 9.20
CA CYS A 75 -15.55 12.73 9.52
C CYS A 75 -14.09 12.75 9.03
N ALA A 76 -13.88 13.16 7.77
CA ALA A 76 -12.55 13.24 7.17
C ALA A 76 -11.67 14.29 7.86
N ALA A 77 -12.20 15.48 8.14
CA ALA A 77 -11.48 16.54 8.84
C ALA A 77 -11.07 16.13 10.27
N VAL A 78 -11.98 15.51 11.02
CA VAL A 78 -11.71 15.00 12.39
C VAL A 78 -10.63 13.92 12.37
N GLY A 79 -10.71 12.95 11.45
CA GLY A 79 -9.69 11.90 11.33
C GLY A 79 -8.30 12.47 11.04
N VAL A 80 -8.21 13.41 10.11
CA VAL A 80 -6.96 14.11 9.78
C VAL A 80 -6.44 14.94 10.97
N GLU A 81 -7.32 15.66 11.66
CA GLU A 81 -6.95 16.44 12.84
C GLU A 81 -6.40 15.55 13.96
N MET A 82 -7.02 14.41 14.22
CA MET A 82 -6.57 13.45 15.23
C MET A 82 -5.21 12.83 14.87
N VAL A 83 -4.93 12.58 13.59
CA VAL A 83 -3.58 12.20 13.14
C VAL A 83 -2.57 13.30 13.46
N ARG A 84 -2.89 14.57 13.16
CA ARG A 84 -2.00 15.70 13.47
C ARG A 84 -1.73 15.87 14.97
N LYS A 85 -2.69 15.49 15.81
CA LYS A 85 -2.56 15.46 17.27
C LYS A 85 -1.83 14.21 17.81
N ASN A 86 -1.37 13.32 16.92
CA ASN A 86 -0.79 12.02 17.27
C ASN A 86 -1.74 11.13 18.10
N GLU A 87 -3.06 11.26 17.89
CA GLU A 87 -4.08 10.41 18.52
C GLU A 87 -4.40 9.14 17.71
N ILE A 88 -3.99 9.11 16.43
CA ILE A 88 -4.18 8.00 15.50
C ILE A 88 -2.84 7.67 14.85
N ASP A 89 -2.49 6.38 14.81
CA ASP A 89 -1.24 5.88 14.24
C ASP A 89 -1.38 5.55 12.75
N PHE A 90 -2.59 5.22 12.28
CA PHE A 90 -2.93 5.09 10.87
C PHE A 90 -4.44 5.20 10.61
N LEU A 91 -4.81 5.60 9.39
CA LEU A 91 -6.21 5.80 9.00
C LEU A 91 -6.75 4.63 8.17
N MET A 92 -8.05 4.41 8.26
CA MET A 92 -8.81 3.55 7.37
C MET A 92 -10.01 4.29 6.81
N LYS A 93 -10.17 4.28 5.48
CA LYS A 93 -11.34 4.86 4.83
C LYS A 93 -12.57 3.95 5.04
N GLY A 94 -13.59 4.45 5.72
CA GLY A 94 -14.89 3.78 5.85
C GLY A 94 -15.88 4.15 4.74
N HIS A 95 -17.15 4.34 5.13
CA HIS A 95 -18.28 4.61 4.23
C HIS A 95 -18.32 6.07 3.77
N ILE A 96 -17.28 6.49 3.07
CA ILE A 96 -17.11 7.86 2.55
C ILE A 96 -16.63 7.81 1.10
N GLN A 97 -16.99 8.82 0.30
CA GLN A 97 -16.44 8.96 -1.04
C GLN A 97 -14.93 9.21 -0.99
N THR A 98 -14.17 8.49 -1.82
CA THR A 98 -12.70 8.62 -1.88
C THR A 98 -12.26 10.06 -2.14
N ARG A 99 -13.00 10.80 -2.98
CA ARG A 99 -12.73 12.22 -3.24
C ARG A 99 -12.84 13.08 -1.98
N THR A 100 -13.91 12.92 -1.21
CA THR A 100 -14.15 13.69 0.03
C THR A 100 -13.07 13.39 1.07
N PHE A 101 -12.76 12.10 1.25
CA PHE A 101 -11.71 11.66 2.17
C PHE A 101 -10.33 12.19 1.77
N LEU A 102 -9.91 11.99 0.51
CA LEU A 102 -8.60 12.43 0.04
C LEU A 102 -8.46 13.96 0.05
N LYS A 103 -9.53 14.71 -0.22
CA LYS A 103 -9.51 16.18 -0.14
C LYS A 103 -9.07 16.67 1.24
N ALA A 104 -9.51 16.03 2.32
CA ALA A 104 -9.06 16.37 3.67
C ALA A 104 -7.61 15.97 3.92
N VAL A 105 -7.19 14.80 3.42
CA VAL A 105 -5.81 14.29 3.57
C VAL A 105 -4.79 15.20 2.90
N VAL A 106 -5.10 15.73 1.71
CA VAL A 106 -4.18 16.56 0.89
C VAL A 106 -4.38 18.07 1.10
N ASP A 107 -5.18 18.48 2.08
CA ASP A 107 -5.37 19.90 2.39
C ASP A 107 -4.02 20.55 2.76
N ARG A 108 -3.75 21.75 2.20
CA ARG A 108 -2.45 22.41 2.34
C ARG A 108 -2.15 22.91 3.75
N GLU A 109 -3.17 23.26 4.52
CA GLU A 109 -3.00 23.86 5.85
C GLU A 109 -3.32 22.85 6.96
N LYS A 110 -4.32 22.01 6.72
CA LYS A 110 -4.90 21.10 7.71
C LYS A 110 -4.66 19.63 7.40
N GLY A 111 -4.15 19.30 6.22
CA GLY A 111 -3.92 17.93 5.78
C GLY A 111 -2.72 17.27 6.44
N ILE A 112 -2.45 16.06 5.96
CA ILE A 112 -1.40 15.17 6.49
C ILE A 112 -0.49 14.60 5.40
N ALA A 113 -0.66 15.01 4.13
CA ALA A 113 0.25 14.65 3.05
C ALA A 113 1.64 15.25 3.29
N THR A 114 2.69 14.44 3.20
CA THR A 114 4.08 14.83 3.52
C THR A 114 5.01 14.76 2.32
N SER A 115 4.87 13.77 1.44
CA SER A 115 5.86 13.48 0.38
C SER A 115 5.60 14.16 -0.97
N GLY A 116 4.74 15.19 -1.00
CA GLY A 116 4.35 15.88 -2.24
C GLY A 116 3.47 15.05 -3.19
N LEU A 117 3.43 13.72 -3.04
CA LEU A 117 2.67 12.78 -3.85
C LEU A 117 2.13 11.65 -2.96
N LEU A 118 0.82 11.39 -3.00
CA LEU A 118 0.28 10.16 -2.42
C LEU A 118 0.35 9.04 -3.46
N SER A 119 0.69 7.83 -3.05
CA SER A 119 0.70 6.67 -3.96
C SER A 119 0.06 5.43 -3.37
N HIS A 120 -0.51 4.60 -4.25
CA HIS A 120 -1.03 3.30 -3.87
C HIS A 120 0.05 2.21 -4.02
N VAL A 121 0.33 1.53 -2.92
CA VAL A 121 1.19 0.34 -2.87
C VAL A 121 0.34 -0.88 -2.56
N ALA A 122 0.53 -1.96 -3.32
CA ALA A 122 -0.13 -3.24 -3.07
C ALA A 122 0.91 -4.33 -2.91
N LEU A 123 0.86 -5.01 -1.77
CA LEU A 123 1.65 -6.21 -1.50
C LEU A 123 0.82 -7.42 -1.90
N ASN A 124 1.39 -8.31 -2.71
CA ASN A 124 0.68 -9.43 -3.32
C ASN A 124 1.34 -10.75 -2.92
N GLU A 125 0.54 -11.67 -2.39
CA GLU A 125 0.93 -13.06 -2.23
C GLU A 125 0.39 -13.86 -3.41
N ILE A 126 1.28 -14.20 -4.34
CA ILE A 126 0.92 -14.87 -5.59
C ILE A 126 1.28 -16.36 -5.43
N PRO A 127 0.36 -17.31 -5.71
CA PRO A 127 0.64 -18.74 -5.62
C PRO A 127 1.85 -19.17 -6.45
N ALA A 128 2.01 -18.59 -7.64
CA ALA A 128 3.09 -18.88 -8.57
C ALA A 128 4.42 -18.15 -8.28
N TYR A 129 4.50 -17.34 -7.22
CA TYR A 129 5.70 -16.57 -6.87
C TYR A 129 6.19 -16.90 -5.47
N HIS A 130 7.51 -17.03 -5.29
CA HIS A 130 8.12 -17.58 -4.07
C HIS A 130 8.09 -16.62 -2.88
N LYS A 131 7.74 -15.34 -3.06
CA LYS A 131 7.70 -14.33 -1.99
C LYS A 131 6.57 -13.32 -2.24
N LEU A 132 6.38 -12.39 -1.31
CA LEU A 132 5.50 -11.24 -1.53
C LEU A 132 6.08 -10.33 -2.62
N LEU A 133 5.21 -9.83 -3.50
CA LEU A 133 5.55 -8.89 -4.56
C LEU A 133 4.80 -7.58 -4.35
N LEU A 134 5.52 -6.46 -4.24
CA LEU A 134 4.93 -5.14 -4.19
C LEU A 134 4.76 -4.56 -5.61
N THR A 135 3.55 -4.10 -5.92
CA THR A 135 3.21 -3.41 -7.18
C THR A 135 2.80 -1.98 -6.88
N THR A 136 3.31 -1.01 -7.66
CA THR A 136 2.93 0.42 -7.54
C THR A 136 3.05 1.13 -8.91
N ASP A 137 2.21 2.07 -9.31
CA ASP A 137 0.96 2.53 -8.70
C ASP A 137 -0.22 2.15 -9.61
N GLY A 138 -1.12 1.29 -9.11
CA GLY A 138 -2.30 0.83 -9.84
C GLY A 138 -3.62 1.49 -9.43
N GLY A 139 -3.60 2.56 -8.62
CA GLY A 139 -4.83 3.07 -7.98
C GLY A 139 -4.87 4.56 -7.63
N MET A 140 -3.78 5.31 -7.73
CA MET A 140 -3.73 6.72 -7.33
C MET A 140 -3.11 7.62 -8.41
N VAL A 141 -1.85 7.42 -8.78
CA VAL A 141 -1.14 8.31 -9.72
C VAL A 141 -1.36 7.87 -11.17
N THR A 142 -2.06 8.68 -11.96
CA THR A 142 -2.54 8.29 -13.30
C THR A 142 -1.41 8.18 -14.35
N ALA A 143 -0.61 9.23 -14.47
CA ALA A 143 0.50 9.33 -15.41
C ALA A 143 1.74 9.84 -14.68
N PRO A 144 2.39 8.99 -13.87
CA PRO A 144 3.52 9.40 -13.05
C PRO A 144 4.70 9.82 -13.94
N SER A 145 5.23 11.02 -13.67
CA SER A 145 6.49 11.50 -14.25
C SER A 145 7.68 10.70 -13.71
N LYS A 146 8.87 10.91 -14.30
CA LYS A 146 10.13 10.36 -13.76
C LYS A 146 10.32 10.65 -12.27
N VAL A 147 10.05 11.89 -11.86
CA VAL A 147 10.17 12.32 -10.45
C VAL A 147 9.15 11.61 -9.58
N ASP A 148 7.91 11.48 -10.06
CA ASP A 148 6.86 10.75 -9.33
C ASP A 148 7.24 9.28 -9.16
N LYS A 149 7.77 8.62 -10.20
CA LYS A 149 8.22 7.22 -10.13
C LYS A 149 9.31 7.01 -9.09
N LYS A 150 10.27 7.93 -8.95
CA LYS A 150 11.26 7.89 -7.85
C LYS A 150 10.59 7.94 -6.48
N ILE A 151 9.51 8.71 -6.32
CA ILE A 151 8.71 8.74 -5.08
C ILE A 151 7.95 7.42 -4.88
N LEU A 152 7.33 6.87 -5.94
CA LEU A 152 6.66 5.56 -5.91
C LEU A 152 7.62 4.45 -5.43
N ILE A 153 8.84 4.43 -5.96
CA ILE A 153 9.89 3.48 -5.57
C ILE A 153 10.26 3.68 -4.11
N LYS A 154 10.46 4.92 -3.65
CA LYS A 154 10.79 5.22 -2.26
C LYS A 154 9.69 4.76 -1.29
N HIS A 155 8.41 4.99 -1.61
CA HIS A 155 7.30 4.45 -0.82
C HIS A 155 7.28 2.92 -0.80
N GLY A 156 7.53 2.27 -1.94
CA GLY A 156 7.65 0.81 -2.00
C GLY A 156 8.81 0.28 -1.13
N ILE A 157 9.98 0.91 -1.21
CA ILE A 157 11.16 0.57 -0.40
C ILE A 157 10.84 0.74 1.09
N GLU A 158 10.16 1.82 1.48
CA GLU A 158 9.74 2.05 2.86
C GLU A 158 8.87 0.89 3.39
N VAL A 159 7.85 0.49 2.64
CA VAL A 159 6.99 -0.65 3.01
C VAL A 159 7.79 -1.94 3.11
N MET A 160 8.62 -2.25 2.11
CA MET A 160 9.45 -3.47 2.11
C MET A 160 10.42 -3.51 3.30
N ASN A 161 11.04 -2.38 3.65
CA ASN A 161 11.90 -2.27 4.83
C ASN A 161 11.10 -2.48 6.12
N LYS A 162 9.90 -1.90 6.25
CA LYS A 162 9.04 -2.03 7.45
C LYS A 162 8.60 -3.48 7.69
N ILE A 163 8.42 -4.27 6.64
CA ILE A 163 8.12 -5.71 6.76
C ILE A 163 9.39 -6.58 6.84
N GLY A 164 10.58 -5.99 6.85
CA GLY A 164 11.85 -6.68 7.11
C GLY A 164 12.68 -7.07 5.88
N VAL A 165 12.28 -6.68 4.66
CA VAL A 165 13.07 -6.87 3.44
C VAL A 165 14.06 -5.72 3.27
N LYS A 166 15.27 -5.91 3.79
CA LYS A 166 16.36 -4.93 3.65
C LYS A 166 16.91 -4.94 2.22
N LYS A 167 17.15 -3.75 1.67
CA LYS A 167 17.69 -3.54 0.30
C LYS A 167 16.87 -4.31 -0.76
N PRO A 168 15.57 -3.99 -0.92
CA PRO A 168 14.68 -4.70 -1.84
C PRO A 168 15.13 -4.58 -3.30
N LYS A 169 14.68 -5.52 -4.14
CA LYS A 169 14.93 -5.57 -5.58
C LYS A 169 13.80 -4.89 -6.36
N VAL A 170 14.11 -3.84 -7.10
CA VAL A 170 13.16 -3.00 -7.83
C VAL A 170 13.32 -3.24 -9.33
N GLY A 171 12.26 -3.72 -9.98
CA GLY A 171 12.17 -3.84 -11.44
C GLY A 171 11.36 -2.70 -12.05
N LEU A 172 11.97 -1.92 -12.94
CA LEU A 172 11.30 -0.86 -13.70
C LEU A 172 10.81 -1.42 -15.04
N LEU A 173 9.49 -1.64 -15.12
CA LEU A 173 8.89 -2.39 -16.20
C LEU A 173 8.87 -1.61 -17.51
N ALA A 174 9.39 -2.24 -18.57
CA ALA A 174 9.21 -1.81 -19.94
C ALA A 174 9.00 -3.03 -20.85
N ALA A 175 8.38 -2.82 -22.01
CA ALA A 175 8.30 -3.83 -23.07
C ALA A 175 9.63 -3.94 -23.84
N ALA A 176 10.75 -3.89 -23.13
CA ALA A 176 12.10 -3.92 -23.65
C ALA A 176 13.06 -4.45 -22.57
N GLU A 177 14.12 -5.11 -23.02
CA GLU A 177 15.19 -5.69 -22.16
C GLU A 177 16.48 -4.86 -22.23
N LYS A 178 16.53 -3.94 -23.19
CA LYS A 178 17.57 -2.94 -23.42
C LYS A 178 16.89 -1.64 -23.79
N VAL A 179 17.57 -0.52 -23.59
CA VAL A 179 17.01 0.78 -23.96
C VAL A 179 16.70 0.84 -25.43
N ASN A 180 15.46 1.23 -25.71
CA ASN A 180 14.94 1.43 -27.04
C ASN A 180 14.33 2.84 -27.11
N PRO A 181 14.93 3.77 -27.84
CA PRO A 181 14.42 5.15 -27.97
C PRO A 181 12.98 5.25 -28.49
N LYS A 182 12.45 4.20 -29.14
CA LYS A 182 11.05 4.13 -29.60
C LYS A 182 10.06 3.70 -28.50
N ILE A 183 10.56 3.23 -27.36
CA ILE A 183 9.80 2.81 -26.20
C ILE A 183 10.16 3.75 -25.06
N SER A 184 9.35 4.79 -24.85
CA SER A 184 9.62 5.86 -23.88
C SER A 184 9.85 5.33 -22.46
N SER A 185 9.07 4.32 -22.04
CA SER A 185 9.24 3.68 -20.74
C SER A 185 10.60 3.00 -20.57
N SER A 186 11.25 2.59 -21.66
CA SER A 186 12.56 1.96 -21.58
C SER A 186 13.69 2.96 -21.34
N VAL A 187 13.59 4.14 -21.94
CA VAL A 187 14.53 5.26 -21.73
C VAL A 187 14.36 5.79 -20.32
N GLU A 188 13.12 6.04 -19.90
CA GLU A 188 12.84 6.56 -18.56
C GLU A 188 13.25 5.57 -17.46
N ALA A 189 13.07 4.26 -17.67
CA ALA A 189 13.52 3.25 -16.72
C ALA A 189 15.04 3.28 -16.50
N GLU A 190 15.84 3.40 -17.57
CA GLU A 190 17.30 3.52 -17.45
C GLU A 190 17.70 4.80 -16.72
N GLU A 191 17.09 5.94 -17.06
CA GLU A 191 17.35 7.21 -16.38
C GLU A 191 17.05 7.14 -14.88
N ILE A 192 15.91 6.58 -14.49
CA ILE A 192 15.55 6.40 -13.07
C ILE A 192 16.55 5.49 -12.37
N MET A 193 16.90 4.35 -13.00
CA MET A 193 17.85 3.38 -12.45
C MET A 193 19.19 4.04 -12.14
N LEU A 194 19.77 4.75 -13.13
CA LEU A 194 21.07 5.43 -12.97
C LEU A 194 21.03 6.50 -11.88
N GLU A 195 20.02 7.37 -11.90
CA GLU A 195 19.88 8.43 -10.89
C GLU A 195 19.72 7.85 -9.47
N MET A 196 18.92 6.79 -9.30
CA MET A 196 18.71 6.19 -7.97
C MET A 196 19.93 5.42 -7.46
N GLN A 197 20.68 4.77 -8.35
CA GLN A 197 21.94 4.11 -8.00
C GLN A 197 22.99 5.14 -7.57
N GLU A 198 23.03 6.32 -8.19
CA GLU A 198 23.94 7.41 -7.79
C GLU A 198 23.50 8.06 -6.47
N GLU A 199 22.22 8.37 -6.30
CA GLU A 199 21.69 9.05 -5.11
C GLU A 199 21.74 8.19 -3.84
N ALA A 200 21.45 6.89 -3.95
CA ALA A 200 21.29 6.00 -2.80
C ALA A 200 21.56 4.51 -3.16
N PRO A 201 22.82 4.13 -3.47
CA PRO A 201 23.18 2.79 -3.96
C PRO A 201 22.86 1.65 -2.97
N ASP A 202 22.70 1.97 -1.69
CA ASP A 202 22.39 1.00 -0.65
C ASP A 202 20.90 0.87 -0.33
N SER A 203 20.06 1.72 -0.93
CA SER A 203 18.61 1.70 -0.67
C SER A 203 17.91 0.47 -1.27
N CYS A 204 18.37 0.00 -2.43
CA CYS A 204 17.77 -1.10 -3.17
C CYS A 204 18.77 -1.69 -4.18
N TYR A 205 18.45 -2.87 -4.71
CA TYR A 205 18.92 -3.26 -6.04
C TYR A 205 17.87 -2.76 -7.03
N ILE A 206 18.28 -2.10 -8.12
CA ILE A 206 17.34 -1.57 -9.10
C ILE A 206 17.82 -1.91 -10.50
N ASP A 207 16.88 -2.32 -11.35
CA ASP A 207 17.13 -2.68 -12.73
C ASP A 207 15.97 -2.26 -13.63
N GLY A 208 16.29 -1.84 -14.84
CA GLY A 208 15.37 -1.13 -15.73
C GLY A 208 16.09 -0.57 -16.95
N PRO A 209 15.57 -0.79 -18.17
CA PRO A 209 14.32 -1.48 -18.49
C PRO A 209 14.37 -2.99 -18.32
N ILE A 210 13.36 -3.55 -17.69
CA ILE A 210 13.18 -5.01 -17.54
C ILE A 210 11.73 -5.39 -17.85
N SER A 211 11.52 -6.53 -18.51
CA SER A 211 10.17 -7.05 -18.76
C SER A 211 9.61 -7.82 -17.55
N LEU A 212 8.30 -8.04 -17.53
CA LEU A 212 7.64 -8.69 -16.38
C LEU A 212 8.09 -10.15 -16.19
N ASP A 213 8.24 -10.90 -17.29
CA ASP A 213 8.74 -12.28 -17.27
C ASP A 213 10.18 -12.35 -16.73
N LEU A 214 11.06 -11.44 -17.15
CA LEU A 214 12.44 -11.35 -16.64
C LEU A 214 12.50 -10.95 -15.17
N SER A 215 11.63 -10.07 -14.70
CA SER A 215 11.63 -9.64 -13.30
C SER A 215 11.09 -10.71 -12.33
N LEU A 216 10.25 -11.64 -12.81
CA LEU A 216 9.56 -12.61 -11.96
C LEU A 216 9.96 -14.09 -12.18
N SER A 217 10.58 -14.46 -13.30
CA SER A 217 10.98 -15.85 -13.58
C SER A 217 12.49 -16.00 -13.74
N LYS A 218 13.11 -16.71 -12.79
CA LYS A 218 14.53 -17.10 -12.87
C LYS A 218 14.82 -17.99 -14.08
N GLU A 219 13.86 -18.83 -14.45
CA GLU A 219 13.97 -19.71 -15.63
C GLU A 219 14.03 -18.89 -16.92
N VAL A 220 13.12 -17.91 -17.08
CA VAL A 220 13.11 -17.05 -18.26
C VAL A 220 14.35 -16.18 -18.34
N ALA A 221 14.81 -15.64 -17.20
CA ALA A 221 16.07 -14.90 -17.12
C ALA A 221 17.28 -15.74 -17.54
N ALA A 222 17.35 -17.00 -17.11
CA ALA A 222 18.41 -17.93 -17.51
C ALA A 222 18.37 -18.24 -19.02
N ILE A 223 17.18 -18.50 -19.58
CA ILE A 223 16.98 -18.77 -21.02
C ILE A 223 17.41 -17.58 -21.87
N LYS A 224 17.11 -16.35 -21.42
CA LYS A 224 17.45 -15.12 -22.13
C LYS A 224 18.85 -14.58 -21.81
N HIS A 225 19.62 -15.28 -20.96
CA HIS A 225 20.94 -14.85 -20.48
C HIS A 225 20.94 -13.42 -19.91
N TYR A 226 19.89 -13.09 -19.15
CA TYR A 226 19.73 -11.78 -18.54
C TYR A 226 20.29 -11.79 -17.12
N GLU A 227 21.46 -11.19 -16.94
CA GLU A 227 22.17 -11.17 -15.65
C GLU A 227 21.86 -9.88 -14.89
N SER A 228 21.14 -10.02 -13.78
CA SER A 228 20.80 -8.90 -12.90
C SER A 228 20.43 -9.42 -11.50
N PRO A 229 20.74 -8.66 -10.43
CA PRO A 229 20.28 -9.01 -9.08
C PRO A 229 18.75 -8.98 -8.92
N VAL A 230 18.02 -8.35 -9.85
CA VAL A 230 16.56 -8.25 -9.84
C VAL A 230 15.90 -9.38 -10.65
N ALA A 231 16.62 -9.96 -11.61
CA ALA A 231 16.08 -10.95 -12.54
C ALA A 231 15.53 -12.20 -11.83
N GLY A 232 14.25 -12.48 -12.06
CA GLY A 232 13.52 -13.58 -11.45
C GLY A 232 13.31 -13.48 -9.94
N ASP A 233 13.61 -12.33 -9.35
CA ASP A 233 13.58 -12.14 -7.90
C ASP A 233 13.19 -10.71 -7.50
N ALA A 234 12.37 -10.01 -8.28
CA ALA A 234 11.88 -8.67 -7.91
C ALA A 234 11.07 -8.71 -6.59
N ASP A 235 11.31 -7.74 -5.72
CA ASP A 235 10.52 -7.44 -4.52
C ASP A 235 9.47 -6.36 -4.83
N ILE A 236 9.82 -5.41 -5.70
CA ILE A 236 8.99 -4.29 -6.12
C ILE A 236 8.99 -4.24 -7.65
N VAL A 237 7.82 -4.03 -8.26
CA VAL A 237 7.70 -3.70 -9.68
C VAL A 237 6.96 -2.38 -9.88
N VAL A 238 7.55 -1.52 -10.73
CA VAL A 238 7.02 -0.20 -11.07
C VAL A 238 6.82 -0.11 -12.57
N GLY A 239 5.60 0.17 -13.00
CA GLY A 239 5.24 0.28 -14.41
C GLY A 239 5.23 1.71 -14.95
N PRO A 240 4.96 1.85 -16.26
CA PRO A 240 4.97 3.15 -16.93
C PRO A 240 3.80 4.05 -16.53
N ASP A 241 2.63 3.46 -16.24
CA ASP A 241 1.38 4.17 -16.00
C ASP A 241 0.39 3.35 -15.15
N ILE A 242 -0.69 4.02 -14.72
CA ILE A 242 -1.74 3.42 -13.90
C ILE A 242 -2.47 2.29 -14.62
N THR A 243 -2.65 2.38 -15.95
CA THR A 243 -3.41 1.39 -16.70
C THR A 243 -2.69 0.06 -16.66
N THR A 244 -1.38 0.07 -16.94
CA THR A 244 -0.51 -1.10 -16.89
C THR A 244 -0.51 -1.72 -15.49
N MET A 245 -0.33 -0.90 -14.46
CA MET A 245 -0.25 -1.41 -13.08
C MET A 245 -1.60 -1.84 -12.50
N ASN A 246 -2.71 -1.22 -12.92
CA ASN A 246 -4.05 -1.65 -12.55
C ASN A 246 -4.40 -2.99 -13.22
N VAL A 247 -4.12 -3.13 -14.52
CA VAL A 247 -4.31 -4.40 -15.24
C VAL A 247 -3.46 -5.50 -14.60
N LEU A 248 -2.20 -5.22 -14.25
CA LEU A 248 -1.35 -6.17 -13.53
C LEU A 248 -1.99 -6.58 -12.19
N GLY A 249 -2.34 -5.61 -11.34
CA GLY A 249 -2.94 -5.90 -10.03
C GLY A 249 -4.23 -6.71 -10.12
N LYS A 250 -5.11 -6.41 -11.08
CA LYS A 250 -6.34 -7.19 -11.33
C LYS A 250 -6.06 -8.56 -11.92
N SER A 251 -5.05 -8.70 -12.77
CA SER A 251 -4.63 -10.00 -13.29
C SER A 251 -4.11 -10.90 -12.17
N LEU A 252 -3.34 -10.35 -11.23
CA LEU A 252 -2.84 -11.10 -10.08
C LEU A 252 -3.99 -11.61 -9.20
N THR A 253 -4.95 -10.75 -8.84
CA THR A 253 -6.03 -11.15 -7.93
C THR A 253 -7.10 -12.00 -8.61
N ILE A 254 -7.55 -11.63 -9.82
CA ILE A 254 -8.67 -12.30 -10.49
C ILE A 254 -8.24 -13.58 -11.22
N LEU A 255 -7.08 -13.55 -11.90
CA LEU A 255 -6.64 -14.68 -12.73
C LEU A 255 -5.66 -15.60 -12.01
N ALA A 256 -4.75 -15.02 -11.21
CA ALA A 256 -3.70 -15.79 -10.52
C ALA A 256 -4.05 -16.15 -9.07
N GLY A 257 -5.23 -15.74 -8.56
CA GLY A 257 -5.68 -16.05 -7.21
C GLY A 257 -4.79 -15.44 -6.12
N ALA A 258 -4.14 -14.31 -6.41
CA ALA A 258 -3.29 -13.65 -5.43
C ALA A 258 -4.11 -13.02 -4.29
N LYS A 259 -3.60 -13.15 -3.07
CA LYS A 259 -4.07 -12.36 -1.92
C LYS A 259 -3.40 -10.99 -1.96
N MET A 260 -4.09 -9.93 -1.57
CA MET A 260 -3.58 -8.56 -1.68
C MET A 260 -3.78 -7.76 -0.41
N ALA A 261 -2.80 -6.92 -0.08
CA ALA A 261 -2.86 -5.88 0.94
C ALA A 261 -2.52 -4.53 0.34
N GLY A 262 -3.45 -3.57 0.40
CA GLY A 262 -3.35 -2.28 -0.29
C GLY A 262 -3.35 -1.10 0.69
N LEU A 263 -2.41 -0.18 0.51
CA LEU A 263 -2.23 1.01 1.35
C LEU A 263 -1.95 2.22 0.46
N ILE A 264 -2.25 3.40 1.00
CA ILE A 264 -1.73 4.66 0.48
C ILE A 264 -0.59 5.13 1.36
N MET A 265 0.53 5.46 0.70
CA MET A 265 1.73 6.03 1.30
C MET A 265 1.90 7.50 0.89
N GLY A 266 2.77 8.22 1.58
CA GLY A 266 3.07 9.63 1.32
C GLY A 266 2.31 10.65 2.19
N ALA A 267 1.53 10.16 3.14
CA ALA A 267 1.05 10.94 4.27
C ALA A 267 1.91 10.68 5.52
N SER A 268 1.72 11.49 6.56
CA SER A 268 2.41 11.33 7.86
C SER A 268 2.11 10.02 8.58
N VAL A 269 1.06 9.32 8.17
CA VAL A 269 0.68 7.97 8.61
C VAL A 269 0.20 7.17 7.38
N PRO A 270 0.33 5.83 7.37
CA PRO A 270 -0.23 5.02 6.29
C PRO A 270 -1.76 5.10 6.30
N ILE A 271 -2.37 4.91 5.13
CA ILE A 271 -3.82 4.97 4.98
C ILE A 271 -4.34 3.71 4.30
N VAL A 272 -5.16 2.95 5.00
CA VAL A 272 -5.85 1.76 4.46
C VAL A 272 -7.02 2.21 3.60
N MET A 273 -6.97 1.86 2.32
CA MET A 273 -8.02 2.16 1.35
C MET A 273 -8.53 0.86 0.73
N VAL A 274 -9.49 0.25 1.41
CA VAL A 274 -10.12 -0.98 0.93
C VAL A 274 -11.33 -0.67 0.05
N SER A 275 -11.48 -1.42 -1.04
CA SER A 275 -12.69 -1.39 -1.86
C SER A 275 -13.87 -2.01 -1.08
N ARG A 276 -15.10 -1.58 -1.39
CA ARG A 276 -16.31 -2.23 -0.86
C ARG A 276 -16.39 -3.72 -1.22
N GLY A 277 -15.84 -4.09 -2.38
CA GLY A 277 -15.76 -5.48 -2.83
C GLY A 277 -14.57 -6.27 -2.29
N SER A 278 -13.74 -5.69 -1.42
CA SER A 278 -12.57 -6.41 -0.88
C SER A 278 -13.02 -7.48 0.10
N THR A 279 -12.34 -8.62 0.09
CA THR A 279 -12.60 -9.71 1.02
C THR A 279 -12.24 -9.29 2.45
N GLU A 280 -12.73 -10.05 3.44
CA GLU A 280 -12.34 -9.83 4.84
C GLU A 280 -10.82 -10.03 5.03
N GLU A 281 -10.26 -11.02 4.34
CA GLU A 281 -8.82 -11.32 4.37
C GLU A 281 -7.98 -10.18 3.80
N GLU A 282 -8.37 -9.60 2.65
CA GLU A 282 -7.68 -8.43 2.07
C GLU A 282 -7.69 -7.23 3.02
N LYS A 283 -8.79 -7.01 3.75
CA LYS A 283 -8.88 -5.92 4.74
C LYS A 283 -7.95 -6.18 5.91
N ALA A 284 -7.97 -7.40 6.47
CA ALA A 284 -7.11 -7.78 7.59
C ALA A 284 -5.62 -7.64 7.22
N TYR A 285 -5.21 -8.09 6.03
CA TYR A 285 -3.82 -7.94 5.59
C TYR A 285 -3.44 -6.49 5.28
N SER A 286 -4.35 -5.69 4.72
CA SER A 286 -4.10 -4.25 4.52
C SER A 286 -3.89 -3.52 5.86
N ILE A 287 -4.69 -3.88 6.88
CA ILE A 287 -4.52 -3.38 8.25
C ILE A 287 -3.18 -3.85 8.82
N LEU A 288 -2.82 -5.13 8.68
CA LEU A 288 -1.54 -5.67 9.13
C LEU A 288 -0.34 -4.90 8.56
N VAL A 289 -0.32 -4.70 7.26
CA VAL A 289 0.80 -3.98 6.62
C VAL A 289 0.81 -2.51 7.04
N ALA A 290 -0.37 -1.87 7.20
CA ALA A 290 -0.43 -0.52 7.77
C ALA A 290 0.09 -0.46 9.21
N MET A 291 -0.16 -1.48 10.04
CA MET A 291 0.42 -1.57 11.38
C MET A 291 1.95 -1.63 11.33
N TYR A 292 2.54 -2.44 10.45
CA TYR A 292 3.99 -2.45 10.23
C TYR A 292 4.52 -1.06 9.87
N CYS A 293 3.84 -0.35 8.97
CA CYS A 293 4.24 0.98 8.52
C CYS A 293 4.00 2.09 9.56
N SER A 294 3.06 1.90 10.49
CA SER A 294 2.73 2.87 11.54
C SER A 294 3.71 2.87 12.72
N LYS A 295 4.47 1.78 12.92
CA LYS A 295 5.44 1.68 14.01
C LYS A 295 6.56 2.69 13.83
N ARG A 296 6.76 3.54 14.84
CA ARG A 296 7.93 4.43 14.95
C ARG A 296 9.16 3.63 15.37
#